data_AF-A0A948PW98-F1
#
_entry.id   AF-A0A948PW98-F1
#
_cell.length_a   1.000
_cell.length_b   1.000
_cell.length_c   1.000
_cell.angle_alpha   90.00
_cell.angle_beta   90.00
_cell.angle_gamma   90.00
#
_symmetry.space_group_name_H-M   'P 1'
#
loop_
_entity.id
_entity.type
_entity.pdbx_description
1 polymer ?
#
loop_
_entity_poly.entity_id
_entity_poly.type
_entity_poly.pdbx_seq_one_letter_code
_entity_poly.pdbx_strand_id
1 'polypeptide(L)'
;MTDSPGLRDLELLHRRLEELRHLLGSICDYLDRGRPSPDQERATWAAEKVAEETATALDQKLEGLVALARRTDPALLDRWVDLHQAVLREAKTEIEGEESDNSDEGFVRTALFVINQETEKWEEVRAGGRYHVIGNRYFLRHNDRIARKHFGF
;
A
#
# COMPACT_ATOMS: atom_id res chain seq x y z
N MET A 1 27.93 -10.74 6.81
CA MET A 1 27.58 -9.64 5.90
C MET A 1 26.09 -9.77 5.64
N THR A 2 25.27 -8.87 6.16
CA THR A 2 23.87 -8.78 5.73
C THR A 2 23.88 -8.00 4.42
N ASP A 3 23.50 -8.67 3.32
CA ASP A 3 23.38 -8.03 2.02
C ASP A 3 22.41 -6.84 2.11
N SER A 4 22.78 -5.71 1.49
CA SER A 4 21.88 -4.55 1.41
C SER A 4 20.58 -4.96 0.71
N PRO A 5 19.40 -4.54 1.21
CA PRO A 5 18.14 -4.88 0.57
C PRO A 5 18.11 -4.36 -0.86
N GLY A 6 17.50 -5.11 -1.78
CA GLY A 6 17.20 -4.62 -3.12
C GLY A 6 15.85 -3.91 -3.20
N LEU A 7 15.63 -3.15 -4.27
CA LEU A 7 14.33 -2.51 -4.56
C LEU A 7 13.17 -3.51 -4.56
N ARG A 8 13.43 -4.71 -5.09
CA ARG A 8 12.46 -5.80 -5.14
C ARG A 8 12.07 -6.30 -3.76
N ASP A 9 13.00 -6.34 -2.81
CA ASP A 9 12.72 -6.81 -1.45
C ASP A 9 11.81 -5.83 -0.71
N LEU A 10 12.10 -4.52 -0.81
CA LEU A 10 11.26 -3.47 -0.24
C LEU A 10 9.85 -3.52 -0.82
N GLU A 11 9.74 -3.56 -2.14
CA GLU A 11 8.45 -3.50 -2.82
C GLU A 11 7.60 -4.76 -2.63
N LEU A 12 8.20 -5.96 -2.67
CA LEU A 12 7.44 -7.19 -2.44
C LEU A 12 6.90 -7.27 -1.01
N LEU A 13 7.67 -6.84 -0.01
CA LEU A 13 7.20 -6.77 1.37
C LEU A 13 6.10 -5.73 1.53
N HIS A 14 6.26 -4.56 0.93
CA HIS A 14 5.26 -3.50 0.94
C HIS A 14 3.94 -3.94 0.33
N ARG A 15 3.96 -4.50 -0.89
CA ARG A 15 2.75 -5.05 -1.53
C ARG A 15 2.10 -6.14 -0.71
N ARG A 16 2.90 -7.06 -0.14
CA ARG A 16 2.37 -8.14 0.69
C ARG A 16 1.69 -7.61 1.95
N LEU A 17 2.24 -6.56 2.55
CA LEU A 17 1.64 -5.88 3.69
C LEU A 17 0.32 -5.20 3.28
N GLU A 18 0.26 -4.52 2.15
CA GLU A 18 -0.98 -3.92 1.64
C GLU A 18 -2.06 -4.97 1.36
N GLU A 19 -1.71 -6.11 0.75
CA GLU A 19 -2.63 -7.23 0.52
C GLU A 19 -3.24 -7.73 1.83
N LEU A 20 -2.43 -7.90 2.88
CA LEU A 20 -2.90 -8.34 4.18
C LEU A 20 -3.80 -7.30 4.86
N ARG A 21 -3.44 -6.01 4.77
CA ARG A 21 -4.28 -4.93 5.33
C ARG A 21 -5.64 -4.85 4.61
N HIS A 22 -5.66 -5.07 3.31
CA HIS A 22 -6.90 -5.15 2.54
C HIS A 22 -7.73 -6.39 2.90
N LEU A 23 -7.07 -7.55 3.07
CA LEU A 23 -7.72 -8.77 3.52
C LEU A 23 -8.35 -8.59 4.91
N LEU A 24 -7.62 -7.97 5.84
CA LEU A 24 -8.13 -7.66 7.19
C LEU A 24 -9.39 -6.78 7.12
N GLY A 25 -9.39 -5.73 6.30
CA GLY A 25 -10.60 -4.94 6.06
C GLY A 25 -11.77 -5.77 5.53
N SER A 26 -11.49 -6.68 4.59
CA SER A 26 -12.50 -7.59 4.02
C SER A 26 -13.04 -8.58 5.06
N ILE A 27 -12.19 -9.05 5.98
CA ILE A 27 -12.58 -9.92 7.09
C ILE A 27 -13.52 -9.18 8.05
N CYS A 28 -13.17 -7.95 8.44
CA CYS A 28 -14.04 -7.13 9.29
C CYS A 28 -15.40 -6.90 8.64
N ASP A 29 -15.43 -6.55 7.36
CA ASP A 29 -16.70 -6.37 6.62
C ASP A 29 -17.54 -7.65 6.58
N TYR A 30 -16.91 -8.82 6.41
CA TYR A 30 -17.60 -10.11 6.43
C TYR A 30 -18.18 -10.44 7.82
N LEU A 31 -17.42 -10.20 8.89
CA LEU A 31 -17.89 -10.40 10.27
C LEU A 31 -19.06 -9.47 10.62
N ASP A 32 -18.96 -8.19 10.23
CA ASP A 32 -19.96 -7.17 10.57
C ASP A 32 -21.25 -7.30 9.74
N ARG A 33 -21.12 -7.60 8.44
CA ARG A 33 -22.23 -7.50 7.47
C ARG A 33 -22.61 -8.82 6.82
N GLY A 34 -21.71 -9.80 6.82
CA GLY A 34 -21.87 -11.07 6.11
C GLY A 34 -22.77 -12.09 6.79
N ARG A 35 -23.12 -11.89 8.07
CA ARG A 35 -23.94 -12.80 8.89
C ARG A 35 -23.44 -14.26 8.83
N PRO A 36 -22.16 -14.51 9.15
CA PRO A 36 -21.61 -15.87 9.15
C PRO A 36 -22.34 -16.78 10.14
N SER A 37 -22.32 -18.08 9.87
CA SER A 37 -22.68 -19.07 10.90
C SER A 37 -21.66 -19.06 12.04
N PRO A 38 -21.98 -19.59 13.24
CA PRO A 38 -21.03 -19.62 14.35
C PRO A 38 -19.71 -20.32 14.04
N ASP A 39 -19.72 -21.32 13.14
CA ASP A 39 -18.52 -22.06 12.74
C ASP A 39 -17.67 -21.22 11.78
N GLN A 40 -18.31 -20.50 10.85
CA GLN A 40 -17.65 -19.55 9.95
C GLN A 40 -17.06 -18.40 10.74
N GLU A 41 -17.77 -17.86 11.71
CA GLU A 41 -17.30 -16.76 12.56
C GLU A 41 -16.02 -17.14 13.31
N ARG A 42 -16.00 -18.32 13.96
CA ARG A 42 -14.79 -18.82 14.66
C ARG A 42 -13.61 -19.01 13.71
N ALA A 43 -13.84 -19.55 12.52
CA ALA A 43 -12.80 -19.73 11.51
C ALA A 43 -12.28 -18.37 11.00
N THR A 44 -13.16 -17.39 10.81
CA THR A 44 -12.80 -16.05 10.36
C THR A 44 -12.00 -15.29 11.42
N TRP A 45 -12.39 -15.32 12.70
CA TRP A 45 -11.61 -14.73 13.78
C TRP A 45 -10.20 -15.35 13.89
N ALA A 46 -10.09 -16.67 13.69
CA ALA A 46 -8.78 -17.32 13.66
C ALA A 46 -7.92 -16.85 12.47
N ALA A 47 -8.54 -16.66 11.29
CA ALA A 47 -7.85 -16.15 10.11
C ALA A 47 -7.44 -14.67 10.26
N GLU A 48 -8.29 -13.84 10.86
CA GLU A 48 -7.98 -12.44 11.20
C GLU A 48 -6.72 -12.36 12.05
N LYS A 49 -6.70 -13.08 13.18
CA LYS A 49 -5.55 -13.11 14.09
C LYS A 49 -4.25 -13.47 13.38
N VAL A 50 -4.26 -14.52 12.53
CA VAL A 50 -3.07 -14.92 11.75
C VAL A 50 -2.65 -13.83 10.77
N ALA A 51 -3.62 -13.18 10.10
CA ALA A 51 -3.34 -12.09 9.18
C ALA A 51 -2.78 -10.86 9.90
N GLU A 52 -3.27 -10.51 11.09
CA GLU A 52 -2.75 -9.42 11.92
C GLU A 52 -1.32 -9.68 12.41
N GLU A 53 -1.05 -10.88 12.93
CA GLU A 53 0.29 -11.29 13.36
C GLU A 53 1.27 -11.24 12.18
N THR A 54 0.85 -11.73 11.01
CA THR A 54 1.66 -11.69 9.79
C THR A 54 1.90 -10.26 9.31
N ALA A 55 0.86 -9.41 9.30
CA ALA A 55 0.96 -8.02 8.89
C ALA A 55 1.93 -7.25 9.82
N THR A 56 1.82 -7.44 11.13
CA THR A 56 2.72 -6.84 12.12
C THR A 56 4.17 -7.28 11.89
N ALA A 57 4.43 -8.57 11.66
CA ALA A 57 5.77 -9.07 11.40
C ALA A 57 6.38 -8.51 10.09
N LEU A 58 5.57 -8.38 9.03
CA LEU A 58 6.01 -7.81 7.77
C LEU A 58 6.25 -6.30 7.87
N ASP A 59 5.43 -5.59 8.63
CA ASP A 59 5.56 -4.16 8.92
C ASP A 59 6.91 -3.87 9.60
N GLN A 60 7.21 -4.59 10.67
CA GLN A 60 8.49 -4.50 11.39
C GLN A 60 9.68 -4.87 10.50
N LYS A 61 9.53 -5.89 9.65
CA LYS A 61 10.59 -6.29 8.71
C LYS A 61 10.84 -5.20 7.67
N LEU A 62 9.78 -4.62 7.10
CA LEU A 62 9.89 -3.54 6.12
C LEU A 62 10.52 -2.30 6.75
N GLU A 63 10.09 -1.91 7.95
CA GLU A 63 10.71 -0.84 8.73
C GLU A 63 12.22 -1.07 8.92
N GLY A 64 12.62 -2.28 9.31
CA GLY A 64 14.02 -2.65 9.46
C GLY A 64 14.82 -2.52 8.15
N LEU A 65 14.26 -2.94 7.02
CA LEU A 65 14.91 -2.82 5.72
C LEU A 65 15.01 -1.37 5.24
N VAL A 66 13.97 -0.56 5.45
CA VAL A 66 13.99 0.87 5.11
C VAL A 66 15.02 1.60 5.97
N ALA A 67 15.07 1.30 7.28
CA ALA A 67 16.08 1.87 8.17
C ALA A 67 17.50 1.46 7.77
N LEU A 68 17.70 0.21 7.31
CA LEU A 68 18.99 -0.26 6.80
C LEU A 68 19.36 0.46 5.49
N ALA A 69 18.46 0.47 4.49
CA ALA A 69 18.65 1.15 3.22
C ALA A 69 19.00 2.63 3.42
N ARG A 70 18.30 3.33 4.31
CA ARG A 70 18.59 4.73 4.65
C ARG A 70 20.03 4.97 5.12
N ARG A 71 20.68 3.98 5.75
CA ARG A 71 22.07 4.10 6.22
C ARG A 71 23.08 3.59 5.21
N THR A 72 22.75 2.57 4.43
CA THR A 72 23.71 1.85 3.58
C THR A 72 23.59 2.20 2.10
N ASP A 73 22.39 2.55 1.63
CA ASP A 73 22.09 2.92 0.25
C ASP A 73 20.89 3.89 0.19
N PRO A 74 21.09 5.19 0.51
CA PRO A 74 20.01 6.18 0.45
C PRO A 74 19.42 6.34 -0.96
N ALA A 75 20.22 6.13 -2.00
CA ALA A 75 19.78 6.24 -3.40
C ALA A 75 18.74 5.16 -3.76
N LEU A 76 18.82 3.99 -3.13
CA LEU A 76 17.76 2.98 -3.24
C LEU A 76 16.43 3.49 -2.69
N LEU A 77 16.44 4.17 -1.54
CA LEU A 77 15.24 4.73 -0.93
C LEU A 77 14.64 5.83 -1.81
N ASP A 78 15.48 6.73 -2.33
CA ASP A 78 15.05 7.76 -3.28
C ASP A 78 14.38 7.15 -4.51
N ARG A 79 15.00 6.13 -5.10
CA ARG A 79 14.43 5.40 -6.24
C ARG A 79 13.11 4.72 -5.90
N TRP A 80 12.97 4.14 -4.71
CA TRP A 80 11.74 3.50 -4.28
C TRP A 80 10.61 4.52 -4.15
N VAL A 81 10.88 5.67 -3.53
CA VAL A 81 9.94 6.80 -3.42
C VAL A 81 9.57 7.34 -4.80
N ASP A 82 10.55 7.57 -5.68
CA ASP A 82 10.32 8.09 -7.04
C ASP A 82 9.37 7.21 -7.86
N LEU A 83 9.49 5.88 -7.72
CA LEU A 83 8.61 4.93 -8.38
C LEU A 83 7.18 5.02 -7.85
N HIS A 84 6.99 5.07 -6.54
CA HIS A 84 5.66 5.27 -5.95
C HIS A 84 5.03 6.61 -6.35
N GLN A 85 5.83 7.68 -6.44
CA GLN A 85 5.35 8.96 -6.96
C GLN A 85 4.99 8.92 -8.45
N ALA A 86 5.74 8.15 -9.26
CA ALA A 86 5.40 7.93 -10.66
C ALA A 86 4.08 7.16 -10.82
N VAL A 87 3.84 6.16 -9.96
CA VAL A 87 2.57 5.44 -9.89
C VAL A 87 1.42 6.40 -9.55
N LEU A 88 1.56 7.20 -8.49
CA LEU A 88 0.54 8.16 -8.07
C LEU A 88 0.26 9.24 -9.12
N ARG A 89 1.30 9.70 -9.84
CA ARG A 89 1.15 10.66 -10.93
C ARG A 89 0.36 10.08 -12.10
N GLU A 90 0.65 8.83 -12.49
CA GLU A 90 -0.11 8.15 -13.55
C GLU A 90 -1.56 7.88 -13.11
N ALA A 91 -1.76 7.43 -11.86
CA ALA A 91 -3.10 7.23 -11.31
C ALA A 91 -3.92 8.54 -11.30
N LYS A 92 -3.28 9.67 -10.98
CA LYS A 92 -3.89 10.99 -11.06
C LYS A 92 -4.38 11.31 -12.46
N THR A 93 -3.52 11.14 -13.47
CA THR A 93 -3.89 11.38 -14.88
C THR A 93 -5.05 10.51 -15.33
N GLU A 94 -5.12 9.25 -14.89
CA GLU A 94 -6.24 8.38 -15.22
C GLU A 94 -7.55 8.84 -14.55
N ILE A 95 -7.51 9.21 -13.26
CA ILE A 95 -8.69 9.70 -12.53
C ILE A 95 -9.21 11.03 -13.09
N GLU A 96 -8.31 11.97 -13.43
CA GLU A 96 -8.68 13.23 -14.09
C GLU A 96 -9.32 12.97 -15.47
N GLY A 97 -8.91 11.91 -16.17
CA GLY A 97 -9.52 11.48 -17.42
C GLY A 97 -10.92 10.85 -17.25
N GLU A 98 -11.23 10.28 -16.09
CA GLU A 98 -12.57 9.73 -15.80
C GLU A 98 -13.61 10.82 -15.48
N GLU A 99 -13.17 12.00 -15.01
CA GLU A 99 -14.04 13.15 -14.70
C GLU A 99 -14.83 13.63 -15.94
N SER A 100 -14.28 13.44 -17.15
CA SER A 100 -14.95 13.82 -18.40
C SER A 100 -16.10 12.89 -18.81
N ASP A 101 -16.23 11.70 -18.20
CA ASP A 101 -17.08 10.60 -18.71
C ASP A 101 -18.34 10.32 -17.85
N ASN A 102 -18.87 11.32 -17.12
CA ASN A 102 -19.99 11.19 -16.16
C ASN A 102 -19.69 10.30 -14.93
N SER A 103 -18.44 10.29 -14.45
CA SER A 103 -18.10 9.66 -13.18
C SER A 103 -18.71 10.42 -11.99
N ASP A 104 -18.84 9.74 -10.84
CA ASP A 104 -19.26 10.38 -9.59
C ASP A 104 -18.24 11.45 -9.19
N GLU A 105 -18.59 12.73 -9.37
CA GLU A 105 -17.74 13.89 -9.04
C GLU A 105 -17.24 13.83 -7.59
N GLY A 106 -18.05 13.29 -6.67
CA GLY A 106 -17.67 13.08 -5.28
C GLY A 106 -16.57 12.04 -5.12
N PHE A 107 -16.62 10.96 -5.90
CA PHE A 107 -15.57 9.95 -5.94
C PHE A 107 -14.26 10.53 -6.51
N VAL A 108 -14.30 11.19 -7.66
CA VAL A 108 -13.11 11.77 -8.33
C VAL A 108 -12.40 12.74 -7.40
N ARG A 109 -13.13 13.70 -6.81
CA ARG A 109 -12.54 14.68 -5.90
C ARG A 109 -11.87 14.03 -4.69
N THR A 110 -12.50 12.99 -4.12
CA THR A 110 -11.93 12.27 -2.97
C THR A 110 -10.71 11.45 -3.36
N ALA A 111 -10.72 10.82 -4.54
CA ALA A 111 -9.57 10.10 -5.05
C ALA A 111 -8.37 11.02 -5.31
N LEU A 112 -8.59 12.19 -5.91
CA LEU A 112 -7.54 13.20 -6.09
C LEU A 112 -6.97 13.70 -4.76
N PHE A 113 -7.82 13.89 -3.76
CA PHE A 113 -7.39 14.24 -2.40
C PHE A 113 -6.50 13.14 -1.79
N VAL A 114 -6.90 11.88 -1.90
CA VAL A 114 -6.12 10.72 -1.44
C VAL A 114 -4.76 10.66 -2.13
N ILE A 115 -4.70 10.87 -3.45
CA ILE A 115 -3.44 10.89 -4.21
C ILE A 115 -2.50 11.97 -3.68
N ASN A 116 -3.01 13.19 -3.45
CA ASN A 116 -2.19 14.28 -2.94
C ASN A 116 -1.65 13.95 -1.54
N GLN A 117 -2.49 13.42 -0.64
CA GLN A 117 -2.05 12.97 0.68
C GLN A 117 -0.99 11.87 0.61
N GLU A 118 -1.15 10.88 -0.27
CA GLU A 118 -0.17 9.80 -0.40
C GLU A 118 1.14 10.29 -1.00
N THR A 119 1.09 11.23 -1.94
CA THR A 119 2.28 11.89 -2.48
C THR A 119 3.08 12.57 -1.36
N GLU A 120 2.41 13.32 -0.49
CA GLU A 120 3.02 13.96 0.69
C GLU A 120 3.61 12.93 1.66
N LYS A 121 2.88 11.84 1.96
CA LYS A 121 3.38 10.77 2.84
C LYS A 121 4.62 10.07 2.27
N TRP A 122 4.73 9.94 0.95
CA TRP A 122 5.93 9.39 0.31
C TRP A 122 7.13 10.34 0.41
N GLU A 123 6.90 11.66 0.37
CA GLU A 123 7.95 12.64 0.70
C GLU A 123 8.41 12.51 2.17
N GLU A 124 7.49 12.22 3.11
CA GLU A 124 7.88 11.94 4.51
C GLU A 124 8.78 10.70 4.63
N VAL A 125 8.58 9.68 3.79
CA VAL A 125 9.45 8.50 3.74
C VAL A 125 10.87 8.89 3.30
N ARG A 126 10.97 9.71 2.25
CA ARG A 126 12.25 10.25 1.74
C ARG A 126 12.96 11.09 2.82
N ALA A 127 12.22 11.99 3.47
CA ALA A 127 12.74 12.86 4.53
C ALA A 127 13.03 12.12 5.85
N GLY A 128 12.63 10.85 5.97
CA GLY A 128 12.88 10.01 7.12
C GLY A 128 11.87 10.10 8.26
N GLY A 129 10.78 10.85 8.08
CA GLY A 129 9.67 10.94 9.04
C GLY A 129 8.76 9.71 9.07
N ARG A 130 8.84 8.85 8.05
CA ARG A 130 8.06 7.62 7.91
C ARG A 130 8.92 6.49 7.32
N TYR A 131 8.45 5.24 7.46
CA TYR A 131 9.11 4.07 6.86
C TYR A 131 8.47 3.63 5.55
N HIS A 132 7.14 3.64 5.46
CA HIS A 132 6.39 3.32 4.24
C HIS A 132 4.96 3.88 4.33
N VAL A 133 4.22 3.84 3.20
CA VAL A 133 2.84 4.33 3.10
C VAL A 133 1.93 3.17 2.71
N ILE A 134 0.88 2.88 3.48
CA ILE A 134 -0.16 1.94 3.07
C ILE A 134 -1.22 2.69 2.27
N GLY A 135 -1.38 2.33 1.00
CA GLY A 135 -2.28 3.00 0.07
C GLY A 135 -3.76 2.73 0.35
N ASN A 136 -4.60 3.73 0.09
CA ASN A 136 -6.05 3.58 0.12
C ASN A 136 -6.56 2.96 -1.18
N ARG A 137 -6.58 1.62 -1.22
CA ARG A 137 -6.98 0.83 -2.40
C ARG A 137 -8.39 1.13 -2.92
N TYR A 138 -9.31 1.62 -2.08
CA TYR A 138 -10.67 1.96 -2.52
C TYR A 138 -10.65 3.10 -3.54
N PHE A 139 -9.88 4.14 -3.26
CA PHE A 139 -9.74 5.30 -4.16
C PHE A 139 -8.64 5.12 -5.20
N LEU A 140 -7.68 4.23 -4.96
CA LEU A 140 -6.54 3.95 -5.83
C LEU A 140 -6.68 2.61 -6.57
N ARG A 141 -7.87 2.31 -7.09
CA ARG A 141 -8.18 1.02 -7.73
C ARG A 141 -7.26 0.63 -8.90
N HIS A 142 -6.63 1.61 -9.55
CA HIS A 142 -5.70 1.39 -10.66
C HIS A 142 -4.25 1.21 -10.22
N ASN A 143 -3.91 1.50 -8.95
CA ASN A 143 -2.52 1.53 -8.47
C ASN A 143 -1.81 0.19 -8.66
N ASP A 144 -2.46 -0.95 -8.39
CA ASP A 144 -1.79 -2.25 -8.51
C ASP A 144 -1.31 -2.53 -9.95
N ARG A 145 -2.13 -2.19 -10.95
CA ARG A 145 -1.77 -2.33 -12.37
C ARG A 145 -0.64 -1.37 -12.74
N ILE A 146 -0.74 -0.11 -12.33
CA ILE A 146 0.25 0.93 -12.61
C ILE A 146 1.58 0.61 -11.90
N ALA A 147 1.55 0.15 -10.66
CA ALA A 147 2.72 -0.27 -9.89
C ALA A 147 3.48 -1.41 -10.58
N ARG A 148 2.80 -2.45 -11.07
CA ARG A 148 3.48 -3.52 -11.84
C ARG A 148 4.20 -2.98 -13.08
N LYS A 149 3.62 -2.00 -13.77
CA LYS A 149 4.23 -1.34 -14.93
C LYS A 149 5.50 -0.58 -14.55
N HIS A 150 5.48 0.20 -13.46
CA HIS A 150 6.62 1.03 -13.03
C HIS A 150 7.75 0.21 -12.39
N PHE A 151 7.40 -0.79 -11.58
CA PHE A 151 8.39 -1.63 -10.88
C PHE A 151 8.95 -2.76 -11.74
N GLY A 152 8.21 -3.20 -12.77
CA GLY A 152 8.66 -4.23 -13.72
C GLY A 152 8.61 -5.66 -13.15
N PHE A 153 7.94 -5.88 -12.02
CA PHE A 153 7.66 -7.18 -11.40
C PHE A 153 6.38 -7.14 -10.58
#